data_AF-A0A538HVC5-F1
#
_entry.id   AF-A0A538HVC5-F1
#
_cell.length_a   1.000
_cell.length_b   1.000
_cell.length_c   1.000
_cell.angle_alpha   90.00
_cell.angle_beta   90.00
_cell.angle_gamma   90.00
#
_symmetry.space_group_name_H-M   'P 1'
#
loop_
_entity.id
_entity.type
_entity.pdbx_description
1 polymer ?
#
loop_
_entity_poly.entity_id
_entity_poly.type
_entity_poly.pdbx_seq_one_letter_code
_entity_poly.pdbx_strand_id
1 'polypeptide(L)'
;MPTSTTKFDDCLSQSWLAARLSVAPVELDVMRRAGELVAVRKPGSTEWLYPAWQYSGRTRRRIIPRLVNAAREAGLDEARLYDVLTAPLGLGGRRRLADLVVEGRDEEVVEAVRSANPR
;
A
#
# COMPACT_ATOMS: atom_id res chain seq x y z
N MET A 1 -20.39 1.20 -18.58
CA MET A 1 -19.77 0.77 -17.31
C MET A 1 -18.36 1.34 -17.27
N PRO A 2 -18.03 2.35 -16.43
CA PRO A 2 -16.64 2.75 -16.29
C PRO A 2 -15.89 1.60 -15.58
N THR A 3 -15.04 0.90 -16.32
CA THR A 3 -14.14 -0.12 -15.81
C THR A 3 -13.19 0.53 -14.81
N SER A 4 -13.22 0.07 -13.56
CA SER A 4 -12.38 0.58 -12.46
C SER A 4 -10.89 0.20 -12.58
N THR A 5 -10.36 0.16 -13.81
CA THR A 5 -9.05 -0.46 -14.13
C THR A 5 -7.88 0.30 -13.51
N THR A 6 -7.94 1.62 -13.36
CA THR A 6 -6.78 2.43 -12.94
C THR A 6 -6.38 2.32 -11.47
N LYS A 7 -7.21 1.77 -10.59
CA LYS A 7 -6.94 1.77 -9.13
C LYS A 7 -5.77 0.88 -8.74
N PHE A 8 -5.49 -0.18 -9.49
CA PHE A 8 -4.47 -1.17 -9.14
C PHE A 8 -3.35 -1.26 -10.20
N ASP A 9 -3.28 -0.31 -11.12
CA ASP A 9 -2.33 -0.33 -12.25
C ASP A 9 -0.87 -0.23 -11.81
N ASP A 10 -0.62 0.37 -10.64
CA ASP A 10 0.70 0.47 -10.01
C ASP A 10 0.98 -0.69 -9.05
N CYS A 11 0.12 -1.72 -8.99
CA CYS A 11 0.32 -2.89 -8.16
C CYS A 11 0.92 -4.06 -8.94
N LEU A 12 1.70 -4.86 -8.22
CA LEU A 12 2.43 -6.01 -8.73
C LEU A 12 1.81 -7.29 -8.19
N SER A 13 1.69 -8.33 -9.01
CA SER A 13 1.26 -9.63 -8.50
C SER A 13 2.30 -10.22 -7.54
N GLN A 14 1.83 -11.05 -6.60
CA GLN A 14 2.72 -11.78 -5.68
C GLN A 14 3.79 -12.59 -6.42
N SER A 15 3.39 -13.27 -7.49
CA SER A 15 4.29 -14.11 -8.30
C SER A 15 5.39 -13.29 -8.96
N TRP A 16 5.04 -12.13 -9.53
CA TRP A 16 6.01 -11.24 -10.16
C TRP A 16 6.96 -10.61 -9.13
N LEU A 17 6.43 -10.15 -8.00
CA LEU A 17 7.24 -9.54 -6.94
C LEU A 17 8.20 -10.56 -6.31
N ALA A 18 7.74 -11.79 -6.06
CA ALA A 18 8.57 -12.87 -5.55
C ALA A 18 9.72 -13.19 -6.51
N ALA A 19 9.41 -13.35 -7.81
CA ALA A 19 10.42 -13.57 -8.84
C ALA A 19 11.41 -12.39 -8.93
N ARG A 20 10.91 -11.16 -8.89
CA ARG A 20 11.74 -9.95 -8.90
C ARG A 20 12.68 -9.93 -7.72
N LEU A 21 12.21 -10.19 -6.50
CA LEU A 21 13.03 -10.13 -5.28
C LEU A 21 13.90 -11.38 -5.08
N SER A 22 13.69 -12.42 -5.88
CA SER A 22 14.36 -13.72 -5.76
C SER A 22 14.06 -14.41 -4.42
N VAL A 23 12.81 -14.31 -3.97
CA VAL A 23 12.29 -14.89 -2.71
C VAL A 23 11.11 -15.83 -3.00
N ALA A 24 10.76 -16.67 -2.03
CA ALA A 24 9.59 -17.53 -2.16
C ALA A 24 8.28 -16.73 -1.95
N PRO A 25 7.17 -17.05 -2.65
CA PRO A 25 5.89 -16.36 -2.44
C PRO A 25 5.38 -16.43 -1.00
N VAL A 26 5.69 -17.51 -0.27
CA VAL A 26 5.33 -17.66 1.14
C VAL A 26 6.01 -16.61 2.03
N GLU A 27 7.21 -16.18 1.67
CA GLU A 27 7.97 -15.17 2.42
C GLU A 27 7.28 -13.80 2.34
N LEU A 28 6.74 -13.44 1.17
CA LEU A 28 5.93 -12.23 1.02
C LEU A 28 4.65 -12.27 1.88
N ASP A 29 4.00 -13.44 1.98
CA ASP A 29 2.82 -13.58 2.83
C ASP A 29 3.17 -13.50 4.34
N VAL A 30 4.32 -14.04 4.75
CA VAL A 30 4.84 -13.89 6.12
C VAL A 30 5.12 -12.41 6.42
N MET A 31 5.82 -11.70 5.53
CA MET A 31 6.10 -10.26 5.68
C MET A 31 4.82 -9.43 5.73
N ARG A 32 3.82 -9.72 4.88
CA ARG A 32 2.51 -9.07 4.91
C ARG A 32 1.81 -9.28 6.26
N ARG A 33 1.73 -10.52 6.75
CA ARG A 33 1.10 -10.83 8.05
C ARG A 33 1.82 -10.16 9.21
N ALA A 34 3.15 -10.10 9.16
CA ALA A 34 3.97 -9.36 10.12
C ALA A 34 3.72 -7.84 10.10
N GLY A 35 2.96 -7.33 9.13
CA GLY A 35 2.67 -5.92 8.94
C GLY A 35 3.82 -5.18 8.27
N GLU A 36 4.72 -5.89 7.60
CA GLU A 36 5.85 -5.27 6.94
C GLU A 36 5.59 -4.88 5.48
N LEU A 37 4.45 -5.30 4.92
CA LEU A 37 4.04 -4.99 3.55
C LEU A 37 2.56 -4.59 3.54
N VAL A 38 2.21 -3.71 2.61
CA VAL A 38 0.81 -3.48 2.22
C VAL A 38 0.52 -4.38 1.03
N ALA A 39 -0.58 -5.13 1.10
CA ALA A 39 -1.11 -5.85 -0.04
C ALA A 39 -2.63 -5.67 -0.09
N VAL A 40 -3.18 -5.72 -1.29
CA VAL A 40 -4.60 -5.59 -1.55
C VAL A 40 -5.09 -6.68 -2.46
N ARG A 41 -6.39 -6.96 -2.42
CA ARG A 41 -7.06 -7.84 -3.37
C ARG A 41 -8.07 -7.04 -4.15
N LYS A 42 -8.12 -7.27 -5.46
CA LYS A 42 -9.26 -6.84 -6.27
C LYS A 42 -10.51 -7.57 -5.73
N PRO A 43 -11.67 -6.89 -5.62
CA PRO A 43 -12.92 -7.57 -5.29
C PRO A 43 -13.16 -8.77 -6.23
N GLY A 44 -13.43 -9.94 -5.66
CA GLY A 44 -13.61 -11.18 -6.41
C GLY A 44 -12.32 -11.89 -6.86
N SER A 45 -11.13 -11.34 -6.56
CA SER A 45 -9.85 -11.99 -6.85
C SER A 45 -9.27 -12.69 -5.62
N THR A 46 -8.61 -13.82 -5.85
CA THR A 46 -7.80 -14.54 -4.84
C THR A 46 -6.34 -14.08 -4.82
N GLU A 47 -5.92 -13.30 -5.81
CA GLU A 47 -4.53 -12.85 -5.97
C GLU A 47 -4.24 -11.60 -5.14
N TRP A 48 -3.18 -11.68 -4.32
CA TRP A 48 -2.62 -10.52 -3.64
C TRP A 48 -1.82 -9.66 -4.61
N LEU A 49 -2.11 -8.35 -4.55
CA LEU A 49 -1.44 -7.31 -5.29
C LEU A 49 -0.66 -6.44 -4.31
N TYR A 50 0.58 -6.14 -4.65
CA TYR A 50 1.52 -5.39 -3.84
C TYR A 50 1.81 -4.07 -4.55
N PRO A 51 1.43 -2.92 -3.97
CA PRO A 51 1.70 -1.63 -4.60
C PRO A 51 3.19 -1.44 -4.90
N ALA A 52 3.56 -0.85 -6.04
CA ALA A 52 4.96 -0.71 -6.41
C ALA A 52 5.68 0.39 -5.60
N TRP A 53 4.95 1.44 -5.19
CA TRP A 53 5.50 2.60 -4.48
C TRP A 53 6.15 2.26 -3.13
N GLN A 54 5.80 1.14 -2.50
CA GLN A 54 6.41 0.67 -1.25
C GLN A 54 7.84 0.14 -1.44
N TYR A 55 8.31 0.06 -2.68
CA TYR A 55 9.68 -0.28 -3.02
C TYR A 55 10.40 0.91 -3.69
N SER A 56 11.71 1.00 -3.43
CA SER A 56 12.68 1.75 -4.21
C SER A 56 13.63 0.75 -4.87
N GLY A 57 13.38 0.46 -6.14
CA GLY A 57 14.10 -0.60 -6.87
C GLY A 57 13.75 -2.01 -6.38
N ARG A 58 14.63 -2.62 -5.58
CA ARG A 58 14.44 -3.91 -4.88
C ARG A 58 14.31 -3.74 -3.37
N THR A 59 14.55 -2.54 -2.85
CA THR A 59 14.58 -2.26 -1.42
C THR A 59 13.22 -1.75 -0.98
N ARG A 60 12.63 -2.40 0.02
CA ARG A 60 11.40 -1.90 0.65
C ARG A 60 11.67 -0.57 1.35
N ARG A 61 10.76 0.39 1.25
CA ARG A 61 10.82 1.66 1.99
C ARG A 61 10.65 1.39 3.49
N ARG A 62 11.45 2.07 4.32
CA ARG A 62 11.47 1.83 5.78
C ARG A 62 10.19 2.27 6.50
N ILE A 63 9.42 3.17 5.90
CA ILE A 63 8.16 3.67 6.46
C ILE A 63 7.01 2.64 6.43
N ILE A 64 7.08 1.59 5.60
CA ILE A 64 5.94 0.68 5.38
C ILE A 64 5.45 0.02 6.68
N PRO A 65 6.31 -0.60 7.53
CA PRO A 65 5.84 -1.16 8.80
C PRO A 65 5.18 -0.11 9.71
N ARG A 66 5.67 1.13 9.68
CA ARG A 66 5.14 2.22 10.49
C ARG A 66 3.75 2.66 10.00
N LEU A 67 3.50 2.67 8.69
CA LEU A 67 2.17 2.94 8.13
C LEU A 67 1.17 1.83 8.45
N VAL A 68 1.57 0.57 8.34
CA VAL A 68 0.71 -0.56 8.69
C VAL A 68 0.36 -0.53 10.18
N ASN A 69 1.33 -0.23 11.05
CA ASN A 69 1.08 -0.07 12.47
C ASN A 69 0.12 1.09 12.77
N ALA A 70 0.35 2.26 12.17
CA ALA A 70 -0.53 3.42 12.32
C ALA A 70 -1.96 3.15 11.84
N ALA A 71 -2.11 2.40 10.74
CA ALA A 71 -3.42 1.96 10.25
C ALA A 71 -4.12 1.02 11.23
N ARG A 72 -3.41 0.02 11.77
CA ARG A 72 -3.93 -0.90 12.78
C ARG A 72 -4.36 -0.16 14.05
N GLU A 73 -3.56 0.79 14.53
CA GLU A 73 -3.90 1.67 15.67
C GLU A 73 -5.16 2.50 15.40
N ALA A 74 -5.36 2.93 14.16
CA ALA A 74 -6.55 3.65 13.72
C ALA A 74 -7.75 2.74 13.39
N GLY A 75 -7.63 1.42 13.50
CA GLY A 75 -8.68 0.46 13.17
C GLY A 75 -8.91 0.25 11.66
N LEU A 76 -7.94 0.61 10.82
CA LEU A 76 -7.97 0.45 9.37
C LEU A 76 -7.32 -0.89 8.97
N ASP A 77 -8.00 -1.64 8.10
CA ASP A 77 -7.41 -2.83 7.48
C ASP A 77 -6.51 -2.49 6.28
N GLU A 78 -5.84 -3.49 5.70
CA GLU A 78 -4.89 -3.29 4.58
C GLU A 78 -5.56 -2.69 3.34
N ALA A 79 -6.82 -3.07 3.06
CA ALA A 79 -7.57 -2.54 1.93
C ALA A 79 -7.93 -1.06 2.14
N ARG A 80 -8.37 -0.71 3.35
CA ARG A 80 -8.70 0.66 3.72
C ARG A 80 -7.47 1.55 3.80
N LEU A 81 -6.35 1.04 4.32
CA LEU A 81 -5.07 1.73 4.28
C LEU A 81 -4.66 2.05 2.84
N TYR A 82 -4.76 1.08 1.93
CA TYR A 82 -4.47 1.33 0.52
C TYR A 82 -5.38 2.39 -0.10
N ASP A 83 -6.67 2.38 0.24
CA ASP A 83 -7.62 3.38 -0.23
C ASP A 83 -7.25 4.78 0.25
N VAL A 84 -6.85 4.92 1.52
CA VAL A 84 -6.36 6.19 2.07
C VAL A 84 -5.10 6.63 1.34
N LEU A 85 -4.13 5.73 1.15
CA LEU A 85 -2.85 6.07 0.51
C LEU A 85 -2.99 6.45 -0.97
N THR A 86 -3.99 5.89 -1.67
CA THR A 86 -4.23 6.14 -3.09
C THR A 86 -5.30 7.20 -3.35
N ALA A 87 -5.96 7.70 -2.30
CA ALA A 87 -6.90 8.79 -2.41
C ALA A 87 -6.22 10.07 -2.96
N PRO A 88 -6.86 10.79 -3.89
CA PRO A 88 -6.38 12.09 -4.36
C PRO A 88 -6.28 13.10 -3.22
N LEU A 89 -5.17 13.84 -3.18
CA LEU A 89 -4.96 14.96 -2.27
C LEU A 89 -5.60 16.23 -2.86
N GLY A 90 -6.62 16.76 -2.18
CA GLY A 90 -7.29 18.03 -2.51
C GLY A 90 -8.32 17.96 -3.65
N LEU A 91 -9.06 19.06 -3.84
CA LEU A 91 -10.06 19.20 -4.90
C LEU A 91 -9.36 19.37 -6.26
N GLY A 92 -9.18 18.26 -6.99
CA GLY A 92 -8.57 18.22 -8.33
C GLY A 92 -7.21 17.53 -8.42
N GLY A 93 -6.73 16.89 -7.35
CA GLY A 93 -5.38 16.36 -7.28
C GLY A 93 -5.08 15.16 -8.19
N ARG A 94 -3.97 15.23 -8.92
CA ARG A 94 -3.28 14.04 -9.49
C ARG A 94 -2.38 13.33 -8.47
N ARG A 95 -2.09 14.01 -7.34
CA ARG A 95 -1.16 13.58 -6.30
C ARG A 95 -1.90 12.81 -5.21
N ARG A 96 -1.28 11.77 -4.68
CA ARG A 96 -1.80 10.83 -3.68
C ARG A 96 -0.89 10.83 -2.44
N LEU A 97 -1.37 10.34 -1.31
CA LEU A 97 -0.51 10.13 -0.13
C LEU A 97 0.65 9.17 -0.43
N ALA A 98 0.45 8.19 -1.32
CA ALA A 98 1.49 7.31 -1.82
C ALA A 98 2.66 8.06 -2.50
N ASP A 99 2.41 9.21 -3.14
CA ASP A 99 3.48 10.02 -3.72
C ASP A 99 4.34 10.67 -2.62
N LEU A 100 3.73 11.04 -1.50
CA LEU A 100 4.46 11.58 -0.34
C LEU A 100 5.37 10.52 0.31
N VAL A 101 4.95 9.24 0.28
CA VAL A 101 5.80 8.09 0.67
C VAL A 101 7.01 7.98 -0.26
N VAL A 102 6.82 8.24 -1.55
CA VAL A 102 7.91 8.21 -2.54
C VAL A 102 8.90 9.34 -2.30
N GLU A 103 8.40 10.52 -1.95
CA GLU A 103 9.16 11.74 -1.64
C GLU A 103 9.84 11.71 -0.25
N GLY A 104 9.49 10.75 0.62
CA GLY A 104 10.06 10.64 1.97
C GLY A 104 9.46 11.59 2.99
N ARG A 105 8.24 12.10 2.77
CA ARG A 105 7.50 12.96 3.72
C ARG A 105 6.80 12.11 4.78
N ASP A 106 7.60 11.31 5.47
CA ASP A 106 7.17 10.17 6.26
C ASP A 106 6.17 10.52 7.37
N GLU A 107 6.48 11.55 8.17
CA GLU A 107 5.63 11.98 9.29
C GLU A 107 4.25 12.45 8.83
N GLU A 108 4.18 13.18 7.72
CA GLU A 108 2.91 13.68 7.17
C GLU A 108 2.00 12.55 6.70
N VAL A 109 2.57 11.51 6.09
CA VAL A 109 1.78 10.35 5.68
C VAL A 109 1.27 9.58 6.90
N VAL A 110 2.10 9.38 7.91
CA VAL A 110 1.71 8.66 9.13
C VAL A 110 0.57 9.40 9.85
N GLU A 111 0.66 10.71 10.00
CA GLU A 111 -0.38 11.52 10.64
C GLU A 111 -1.69 11.54 9.82
N ALA A 112 -1.58 11.59 8.48
CA ALA A 112 -2.75 11.47 7.61
C ALA A 112 -3.44 10.10 7.76
N VAL A 113 -2.69 9.00 7.84
CA VAL A 113 -3.24 7.65 8.06
C VAL A 113 -3.94 7.55 9.41
N ARG A 114 -3.33 8.08 10.48
CA ARG A 114 -3.94 8.11 11.83
C ARG A 114 -5.26 8.88 11.85
N SER A 115 -5.35 9.94 11.08
CA SER A 115 -6.53 10.82 11.01
C SER A 115 -7.62 10.32 10.06
N ALA A 116 -7.36 9.27 9.27
CA ALA A 116 -8.25 8.82 8.19
C ALA A 116 -9.46 8.00 8.66
N ASN A 117 -9.56 7.66 9.95
CA ASN A 117 -10.75 7.05 10.51
C ASN A 117 -11.62 8.11 11.22
N PRO A 118 -12.77 8.52 10.65
CA PRO A 118 -13.76 9.26 11.41
C PRO A 118 -14.35 8.30 12.44
N ARG A 119 -14.10 8.57 13.73
CA ARG A 119 -14.84 7.92 14.83
C ARG A 119 -16.33 8.20 14.72
#